data_AF-A0AAW1Y572-F1
#
_entry.id   AF-A0AAW1Y572-F1
#
_cell.length_a   1.000
_cell.length_b   1.000
_cell.length_c   1.000
_cell.angle_alpha   90.00
_cell.angle_beta   90.00
_cell.angle_gamma   90.00
#
_symmetry.space_group_name_H-M   'P 1'
#
loop_
_entity.id
_entity.type
_entity.pdbx_description
1 polymer ?
#
loop_
_entity_poly.entity_id
_entity_poly.type
_entity_poly.pdbx_seq_one_letter_code
_entity_poly.pdbx_strand_id
1 'polypeptide(L)'
;MGRKNVGTGMFISSIAIFTVSLVIMAITGVVIYRYRVWDYKKVSKSTNDGLIEDVTLRSYTYCELEKATKGFTNQVGNGAFGTVFKGVISGRVVAIKKLKEVVDEGEQEFRNETNVIGRTHHKNLVKLLGYCHDGTNRLLVYEYMTNGSLAHFLFKSDDDGRPTWEARVGIALNVAQGILYLHEECETQIIHCDIKPENILMSEQKTCKAC
;
A
#
# COMPACT_ATOMS: atom_id res chain seq x y z
N MET A 1 40.42 56.13 -32.25
CA MET A 1 40.30 55.53 -30.90
C MET A 1 38.83 55.17 -30.68
N GLY A 2 38.41 53.89 -30.63
CA GLY A 2 36.96 53.61 -30.43
C GLY A 2 36.44 52.17 -30.46
N ARG A 3 37.29 51.15 -30.62
CA ARG A 3 36.84 49.75 -30.82
C ARG A 3 36.91 48.84 -29.59
N LYS A 4 37.39 49.33 -28.44
CA LYS A 4 37.64 48.52 -27.24
C LYS A 4 36.44 48.39 -26.28
N ASN A 5 35.44 49.26 -26.35
CA ASN A 5 34.32 49.27 -25.38
C ASN A 5 33.14 48.36 -25.78
N VAL A 6 33.02 48.01 -27.06
CA VAL A 6 31.90 47.19 -27.56
C VAL A 6 32.02 45.74 -27.09
N GLY A 7 33.23 45.17 -27.10
CA GLY A 7 33.46 43.80 -26.65
C GLY A 7 33.17 43.61 -25.16
N THR A 8 33.65 44.52 -24.31
CA THR A 8 33.45 44.46 -22.86
C THR A 8 31.98 44.55 -22.47
N GLY A 9 31.19 45.40 -23.15
CA GLY A 9 29.75 45.49 -22.92
C GLY A 9 28.99 44.21 -23.30
N MET A 10 29.40 43.53 -24.36
CA MET A 10 28.83 42.25 -24.76
C MET A 10 29.13 41.12 -23.75
N PHE A 11 30.35 41.08 -23.19
CA PHE A 11 30.71 40.11 -22.15
C PHE A 11 29.98 40.34 -20.83
N ILE A 12 29.78 41.59 -20.43
CA ILE A 12 29.02 41.92 -19.21
C ILE A 12 27.55 41.52 -19.37
N SER A 13 26.96 41.80 -20.54
CA SER A 13 25.58 41.42 -20.85
C SER A 13 25.37 39.90 -20.83
N SER A 14 26.29 39.12 -21.39
CA SER A 14 26.18 37.66 -21.41
C SER A 14 26.30 37.03 -20.01
N ILE A 15 27.19 37.55 -19.16
CA ILE A 15 27.32 37.13 -17.75
C ILE A 15 26.05 37.47 -16.97
N ALA A 16 25.46 38.65 -17.20
CA ALA A 16 24.20 39.03 -16.58
C ALA A 16 23.05 38.10 -16.97
N ILE A 17 22.94 37.72 -18.25
CA ILE A 17 21.89 36.80 -18.72
C ILE A 17 22.06 35.41 -18.11
N PHE A 18 23.30 34.91 -18.04
CA PHE A 18 23.59 33.58 -17.49
C PHE A 18 23.30 33.50 -15.97
N THR A 19 23.61 34.56 -15.23
CA THR A 19 23.31 34.60 -13.80
C THR A 19 21.80 34.67 -13.54
N VAL A 20 21.06 35.45 -14.33
CA VAL A 20 19.60 35.53 -14.25
C VAL A 20 18.94 34.19 -14.56
N SER A 21 19.41 33.46 -15.59
CA SER A 21 18.83 32.16 -15.96
C SER A 21 19.05 31.08 -14.89
N LEU A 22 20.22 31.07 -14.24
CA LEU A 22 20.49 30.17 -13.10
C LEU A 22 19.57 30.45 -11.91
N VAL A 23 19.34 31.73 -11.60
CA VAL A 23 18.42 32.13 -10.53
C VAL A 23 16.99 31.68 -10.84
N ILE A 24 16.53 31.86 -12.07
CA ILE A 24 15.19 31.42 -12.49
C ILE A 24 15.04 29.89 -12.35
N MET A 25 16.03 29.10 -12.79
CA MET A 25 16.00 27.64 -12.62
C MET A 25 15.96 27.21 -11.15
N ALA A 26 16.72 27.87 -10.28
CA ALA A 26 16.69 27.58 -8.85
C ALA A 26 15.31 27.89 -8.26
N ILE A 27 14.71 29.03 -8.62
CA ILE A 27 13.38 29.43 -8.14
C ILE A 27 12.31 28.45 -8.64
N THR A 28 12.31 28.08 -9.91
CA THR A 28 11.34 27.13 -10.45
C THR A 28 11.49 25.75 -9.80
N GLY A 29 12.73 25.28 -9.59
CA GLY A 29 13.00 24.05 -8.84
C GLY A 29 12.43 24.08 -7.42
N VAL A 30 12.62 25.20 -6.70
CA VAL A 30 12.06 25.39 -5.35
C VAL A 30 10.53 25.46 -5.38
N VAL A 31 9.94 26.15 -6.36
CA VAL A 31 8.47 26.25 -6.49
C VAL A 31 7.87 24.88 -6.80
N ILE A 32 8.45 24.12 -7.73
CA ILE A 32 8.00 22.75 -8.05
C ILE A 32 8.13 21.85 -6.81
N TYR A 33 9.24 21.93 -6.09
CA TYR A 33 9.43 21.19 -4.85
C TYR A 33 8.38 21.55 -3.80
N ARG A 34 8.15 22.84 -3.57
CA ARG A 34 7.14 23.34 -2.62
C ARG A 34 5.73 22.95 -3.03
N TYR A 35 5.43 23.00 -4.33
CA TYR A 35 4.14 22.57 -4.87
C TYR A 35 3.93 21.08 -4.66
N ARG A 36 4.93 20.23 -4.96
CA ARG A 36 4.86 18.77 -4.72
C ARG A 36 4.71 18.42 -3.25
N VAL A 37 5.46 19.08 -2.37
CA VAL A 37 5.34 18.88 -0.91
C VAL A 37 3.99 19.38 -0.39
N TRP A 38 3.47 20.47 -0.94
CA TRP A 38 2.16 21.00 -0.57
C TRP A 38 1.02 20.10 -1.06
N ASP A 39 1.08 19.59 -2.28
CA ASP A 39 0.10 18.64 -2.84
C ASP A 39 0.05 17.34 -2.02
N TYR A 40 1.23 16.82 -1.65
CA TYR A 40 1.37 15.72 -0.69
C TYR A 40 0.71 16.02 0.67
N LYS A 41 0.93 17.22 1.23
CA LYS A 41 0.30 17.64 2.49
C LYS A 41 -1.20 17.91 2.35
N LYS A 42 -1.68 18.33 1.18
CA LYS A 42 -3.09 18.62 0.91
C LYS A 42 -3.90 17.32 0.85
N VAL A 43 -3.36 16.29 0.19
CA VAL A 43 -3.91 14.93 0.24
C VAL A 43 -3.97 14.41 1.69
N SER A 44 -2.94 14.68 2.50
CA SER A 44 -2.92 14.31 3.93
C SER A 44 -3.90 15.11 4.80
N LYS A 45 -4.10 16.41 4.53
CA LYS A 45 -4.91 17.30 5.39
C LYS A 45 -6.41 17.25 5.08
N SER A 46 -6.79 16.87 3.86
CA SER A 46 -8.20 16.65 3.48
C SER A 46 -8.85 15.45 4.17
N THR A 47 -8.06 14.59 4.83
CA THR A 47 -8.49 13.34 5.46
C THR A 47 -8.74 13.48 6.98
N ASN A 48 -8.55 14.66 7.55
CA ASN A 48 -8.54 14.89 9.01
C ASN A 48 -9.79 15.62 9.54
N ASP A 49 -10.94 15.42 8.90
CA ASP A 49 -12.24 15.80 9.49
C ASP A 49 -12.98 14.52 9.87
N GLY A 50 -13.11 14.30 11.18
CA GLY A 50 -13.58 13.06 11.77
C GLY A 50 -15.05 12.79 11.42
N LEU A 51 -15.31 11.60 10.85
CA LEU A 51 -16.55 10.80 10.89
C LEU A 51 -16.72 9.84 9.69
N ILE A 52 -15.75 9.73 8.79
CA ILE A 52 -15.83 8.83 7.61
C ILE A 52 -14.71 7.78 7.68
N GLU A 53 -14.78 6.86 8.64
CA GLU A 53 -13.79 5.77 8.78
C GLU A 53 -14.03 4.59 7.82
N ASP A 54 -15.08 4.63 7.00
CA ASP A 54 -15.52 3.44 6.24
C ASP A 54 -15.32 3.49 4.72
N VAL A 55 -14.78 4.60 4.17
CA VAL A 55 -14.69 4.77 2.69
C VAL A 55 -13.27 5.07 2.19
N THR A 56 -12.35 5.51 3.03
CA THR A 56 -11.00 5.92 2.58
C THR A 56 -9.88 5.21 3.34
N LEU A 57 -8.94 4.65 2.58
CA LEU A 57 -7.71 4.06 3.12
C LEU A 57 -6.94 5.11 3.94
N ARG A 58 -6.55 4.75 5.17
CA ARG A 58 -5.73 5.63 6.01
C ARG A 58 -4.28 5.63 5.54
N SER A 59 -3.69 6.82 5.41
CA SER A 59 -2.25 6.96 5.20
C SER A 59 -1.51 6.92 6.54
N TYR A 60 -0.44 6.13 6.59
CA TYR A 60 0.43 5.95 7.75
C TYR A 60 1.85 6.40 7.42
N THR A 61 2.57 6.86 8.43
CA THR A 61 4.02 7.11 8.32
C THR A 61 4.81 5.83 8.58
N TYR A 62 6.04 5.72 8.06
CA TYR A 62 6.89 4.56 8.34
C TYR A 62 7.12 4.38 9.85
N CYS A 63 7.43 5.48 10.54
CA CYS A 63 7.66 5.49 11.99
C CYS A 63 6.45 4.98 12.79
N GLU A 64 5.23 5.27 12.35
CA GLU A 64 4.03 4.74 12.99
C GLU A 64 3.93 3.22 12.85
N LEU A 65 4.14 2.70 11.64
CA LEU A 65 4.08 1.25 11.37
C LEU A 65 5.24 0.50 12.00
N GLU A 66 6.42 1.11 12.07
CA GLU A 66 7.58 0.56 12.77
C GLU A 66 7.28 0.42 14.27
N LYS A 67 6.71 1.44 14.91
CA LYS A 67 6.28 1.37 16.32
C LYS A 67 5.19 0.32 16.52
N ALA A 68 4.19 0.29 15.63
CA ALA A 68 3.09 -0.66 15.71
C ALA A 68 3.57 -2.13 15.64
N THR A 69 4.67 -2.39 14.93
CA THR A 69 5.29 -3.71 14.77
C THR A 69 6.45 -3.96 15.73
N LYS A 70 6.75 -3.02 16.64
CA LYS A 70 7.90 -3.05 17.55
C LYS A 70 9.24 -3.23 16.81
N GLY A 71 9.40 -2.54 15.67
CA GLY A 71 10.59 -2.64 14.83
C GLY A 71 10.56 -3.84 13.88
N PHE A 72 9.38 -4.22 13.38
CA PHE A 72 9.20 -5.34 12.44
C PHE A 72 9.71 -6.69 12.99
N THR A 73 9.54 -6.96 14.27
CA THR A 73 10.09 -8.18 14.91
C THR A 73 9.16 -9.40 14.80
N ASN A 74 7.85 -9.19 14.71
CA ASN A 74 6.86 -10.26 14.71
C ASN A 74 6.41 -10.61 13.29
N GLN A 75 7.26 -11.36 12.57
CA GLN A 75 6.95 -11.85 11.23
C GLN A 75 5.93 -12.98 11.27
N VAL A 76 4.86 -12.85 10.50
CA VAL A 76 3.79 -13.85 10.38
C VAL A 76 3.71 -14.49 8.99
N GLY A 77 4.38 -13.92 8.00
CA GLY A 77 4.45 -14.48 6.65
C GLY A 77 5.57 -13.87 5.83
N ASN A 78 6.08 -14.62 4.87
CA ASN A 78 7.04 -14.15 3.87
C ASN A 78 6.67 -14.79 2.53
N GLY A 79 6.49 -13.96 1.50
CA GLY A 79 6.07 -14.39 0.18
C GLY A 79 6.84 -13.69 -0.94
N ALA A 80 6.42 -13.94 -2.17
CA ALA A 80 7.01 -13.34 -3.36
C ALA A 80 7.02 -11.80 -3.28
N PHE A 81 5.92 -11.21 -2.79
CA PHE A 81 5.65 -9.78 -2.81
C PHE A 81 6.13 -9.01 -1.57
N GLY A 82 6.60 -9.69 -0.52
CA GLY A 82 7.00 -9.01 0.70
C GLY A 82 6.94 -9.86 1.96
N THR A 83 7.23 -9.20 3.07
CA THR A 83 7.18 -9.78 4.42
C THR A 83 6.01 -9.19 5.19
N VAL A 84 5.23 -10.03 5.87
CA VAL A 84 4.06 -9.64 6.64
C VAL A 84 4.40 -9.70 8.13
N PHE A 85 4.10 -8.62 8.83
CA PHE A 85 4.34 -8.47 10.27
C PHE A 85 3.01 -8.27 11.01
N LYS A 86 2.91 -8.83 12.20
CA LYS A 86 1.80 -8.53 13.11
C LYS A 86 2.09 -7.23 13.85
N GLY A 87 1.12 -6.32 13.88
CA GLY A 87 1.21 -5.06 14.61
C GLY A 87 -0.06 -4.74 15.39
N VAL A 88 0.01 -3.67 16.18
CA VAL A 88 -1.14 -3.10 16.90
C VAL A 88 -1.21 -1.60 16.65
N ILE A 89 -2.34 -1.13 16.11
CA ILE A 89 -2.61 0.30 15.83
C ILE A 89 -3.89 0.67 16.59
N SER A 90 -3.82 1.67 17.47
CA SER A 90 -4.97 2.12 18.28
C SER A 90 -5.71 0.98 19.01
N GLY A 91 -4.98 -0.02 19.51
CA GLY A 91 -5.54 -1.18 20.20
C GLY A 91 -6.07 -2.29 19.28
N ARG A 92 -6.15 -2.07 17.95
CA ARG A 92 -6.55 -3.07 16.97
C ARG A 92 -5.35 -3.85 16.43
N VAL A 93 -5.46 -5.18 16.38
CA VAL A 93 -4.45 -6.05 15.77
C VAL A 93 -4.56 -5.97 14.23
N VAL A 94 -3.42 -5.79 13.57
CA VAL A 94 -3.32 -5.61 12.11
C VAL A 94 -2.20 -6.46 11.51
N ALA A 95 -2.32 -6.77 10.22
CA ALA A 95 -1.24 -7.35 9.41
C ALA A 95 -0.60 -6.24 8.57
N ILE A 96 0.72 -6.08 8.64
CA ILE A 96 1.47 -5.04 7.94
C ILE A 96 2.41 -5.73 6.94
N LYS A 97 2.07 -5.67 5.65
CA LYS A 97 2.87 -6.22 4.55
C LYS A 97 3.88 -5.16 4.10
N LYS A 98 5.16 -5.38 4.36
CA LYS A 98 6.28 -4.60 3.81
C LYS A 98 6.68 -5.19 2.47
N LEU A 99 6.47 -4.43 1.40
CA LEU A 99 6.81 -4.87 0.04
C LEU A 99 8.32 -4.82 -0.16
N LYS A 100 8.84 -5.69 -1.05
CA LYS A 100 10.28 -5.73 -1.36
C LYS A 100 10.72 -4.45 -2.07
N GLU A 101 11.94 -3.99 -1.79
CA GLU A 101 12.56 -2.80 -2.41
C GLU A 101 13.07 -3.07 -3.85
N VAL A 102 12.33 -3.85 -4.64
CA VAL A 102 12.59 -3.96 -6.08
C VAL A 102 11.84 -2.81 -6.72
N VAL A 103 12.58 -1.76 -7.12
CA VAL A 103 12.05 -0.41 -7.41
C VAL A 103 10.82 -0.41 -8.31
N ASP A 104 10.80 -1.24 -9.36
CA ASP A 104 9.69 -1.28 -10.31
C ASP A 104 8.58 -2.26 -9.88
N GLU A 105 8.93 -3.46 -9.41
CA GLU A 105 7.95 -4.50 -9.04
C GLU A 105 7.16 -4.15 -7.77
N GLY A 106 7.86 -3.67 -6.73
CA GLY A 106 7.23 -3.32 -5.45
C GLY A 106 6.32 -2.09 -5.55
N GLU A 107 6.68 -1.14 -6.43
CA GLU A 107 5.87 0.03 -6.70
C GLU A 107 4.63 -0.33 -7.53
N GLN A 108 4.76 -1.21 -8.53
CA GLN A 108 3.63 -1.70 -9.31
C GLN A 108 2.64 -2.47 -8.44
N GLU A 109 3.14 -3.38 -7.59
CA GLU A 109 2.32 -4.13 -6.64
C GLU A 109 1.60 -3.19 -5.67
N PHE A 110 2.31 -2.21 -5.13
CA PHE A 110 1.70 -1.20 -4.27
C PHE A 110 0.55 -0.47 -4.96
N ARG A 111 0.78 0.03 -6.19
CA ARG A 111 -0.27 0.72 -6.96
C ARG A 111 -1.45 -0.20 -7.25
N ASN A 112 -1.20 -1.45 -7.63
CA ASN A 112 -2.24 -2.44 -7.90
C ASN A 112 -3.10 -2.62 -6.64
N GLU A 113 -2.50 -2.94 -5.50
CA GLU A 113 -3.25 -3.17 -4.25
C GLU A 113 -3.98 -1.89 -3.78
N THR A 114 -3.35 -0.70 -3.81
CA THR A 114 -4.02 0.52 -3.34
C THR A 114 -5.13 1.03 -4.28
N ASN A 115 -4.99 0.86 -5.61
CA ASN A 115 -5.97 1.38 -6.57
C ASN A 115 -7.11 0.38 -6.84
N VAL A 116 -6.80 -0.92 -6.86
CA VAL A 116 -7.75 -1.98 -7.20
C VAL A 116 -8.41 -2.53 -5.94
N ILE A 117 -7.62 -2.98 -4.97
CA ILE A 117 -8.14 -3.61 -3.73
C ILE A 117 -8.61 -2.56 -2.73
N GLY A 118 -8.00 -1.38 -2.72
CA GLY A 118 -8.34 -0.28 -1.81
C GLY A 118 -9.79 0.19 -1.83
N ARG A 119 -10.55 -0.15 -2.88
CA ARG A 119 -11.98 0.19 -3.03
C ARG A 119 -12.91 -0.98 -2.78
N THR A 120 -12.38 -2.17 -2.55
CA THR A 120 -13.16 -3.37 -2.33
C THR A 120 -13.58 -3.47 -0.86
N HIS A 121 -14.86 -3.78 -0.64
CA HIS A 121 -15.38 -4.03 0.70
C HIS A 121 -16.37 -5.18 0.65
N HIS A 122 -15.91 -6.38 1.00
CA HIS A 122 -16.74 -7.57 0.99
C HIS A 122 -16.38 -8.49 2.17
N LYS A 123 -17.39 -9.17 2.73
CA LYS A 123 -17.21 -10.05 3.91
C LYS A 123 -16.24 -11.23 3.65
N ASN A 124 -16.03 -11.60 2.39
CA ASN A 124 -15.13 -12.67 1.96
C ASN A 124 -13.86 -12.18 1.25
N LEU A 125 -13.51 -10.90 1.41
CA LEU A 125 -12.23 -10.33 0.98
C LEU A 125 -11.54 -9.66 2.17
N VAL A 126 -10.22 -9.84 2.29
CA VAL A 126 -9.44 -9.24 3.39
C VAL A 126 -9.43 -7.72 3.20
N LYS A 127 -9.91 -6.97 4.19
CA LYS A 127 -10.02 -5.51 4.11
C LYS A 127 -8.63 -4.87 4.21
N LEU A 128 -8.25 -4.13 3.18
CA LEU A 128 -7.16 -3.16 3.25
C LEU A 128 -7.62 -1.96 4.09
N LEU A 129 -6.91 -1.69 5.18
CA LEU A 129 -7.21 -0.63 6.14
C LEU A 129 -6.44 0.66 5.84
N GLY A 130 -5.29 0.54 5.19
CA GLY A 130 -4.48 1.68 4.82
C GLY A 130 -3.12 1.31 4.27
N TYR A 131 -2.28 2.32 4.10
CA TYR A 131 -0.99 2.18 3.42
C TYR A 131 0.06 3.15 3.97
N CYS A 132 1.32 2.86 3.70
CA CYS A 132 2.44 3.77 3.89
C CYS A 132 3.21 3.90 2.57
N HIS A 133 3.33 5.13 2.10
CA HIS A 133 4.15 5.54 0.98
C HIS A 133 5.14 6.60 1.50
N ASP A 134 6.30 6.16 1.95
CA ASP A 134 7.30 7.02 2.61
C ASP A 134 8.70 6.76 2.05
N GLY A 135 9.18 7.65 1.16
CA GLY A 135 10.42 7.45 0.42
C GLY A 135 10.36 6.20 -0.47
N THR A 136 11.26 5.25 -0.23
CA THR A 136 11.26 3.92 -0.88
C THR A 136 10.38 2.89 -0.16
N ASN A 137 9.87 3.22 1.03
CA ASN A 137 9.08 2.29 1.82
C ASN A 137 7.66 2.20 1.25
N ARG A 138 7.24 0.98 0.93
CA ARG A 138 5.87 0.62 0.57
C ARG A 138 5.35 -0.42 1.54
N LEU A 139 4.35 -0.04 2.33
CA LEU A 139 3.70 -0.94 3.27
C LEU A 139 2.19 -0.86 3.13
N LEU A 140 1.52 -1.99 3.35
CA LEU A 140 0.08 -2.14 3.29
C LEU A 140 -0.43 -2.69 4.61
N VAL A 141 -1.51 -2.12 5.11
CA VAL A 141 -2.08 -2.42 6.43
C VAL A 141 -3.42 -3.11 6.23
N TYR A 142 -3.50 -4.38 6.60
CA TYR A 142 -4.67 -5.23 6.48
C TYR A 142 -5.28 -5.54 7.84
N GLU A 143 -6.57 -5.90 7.84
CA GLU A 143 -7.13 -6.60 9.00
C GLU A 143 -6.35 -7.89 9.28
N TYR A 144 -6.15 -8.21 10.56
CA TYR A 144 -5.43 -9.42 10.93
C TYR A 144 -6.37 -10.63 10.99
N MET A 145 -6.01 -11.68 10.27
CA MET A 145 -6.75 -12.94 10.22
C MET A 145 -6.12 -13.94 11.18
N THR A 146 -6.80 -14.21 12.30
CA THR A 146 -6.24 -14.90 13.48
C THR A 146 -5.91 -16.36 13.27
N ASN A 147 -6.65 -17.06 12.39
CA ASN A 147 -6.48 -18.49 12.16
C ASN A 147 -5.52 -18.81 10.99
N GLY A 148 -4.82 -17.80 10.47
CA GLY A 148 -3.83 -17.99 9.41
C GLY A 148 -4.44 -18.40 8.07
N SER A 149 -3.64 -19.06 7.23
CA SER A 149 -4.03 -19.48 5.88
C SER A 149 -4.74 -20.82 5.85
N LEU A 150 -5.59 -21.02 4.84
CA LEU A 150 -6.27 -22.27 4.56
C LEU A 150 -5.27 -23.39 4.26
N ALA A 151 -4.14 -23.09 3.64
CA ALA A 151 -3.05 -24.05 3.44
C ALA A 151 -2.61 -24.70 4.76
N HIS A 152 -2.46 -23.90 5.82
CA HIS A 152 -2.12 -24.42 7.15
C HIS A 152 -3.17 -25.38 7.70
N PHE A 153 -4.44 -25.09 7.42
CA PHE A 153 -5.55 -25.88 7.93
C PHE A 153 -5.82 -27.15 7.08
N LEU A 154 -5.49 -27.13 5.79
CA LEU A 154 -5.67 -28.29 4.90
C LEU A 154 -4.51 -29.28 4.93
N PHE A 155 -3.27 -28.80 5.08
CA PHE A 155 -2.07 -29.60 4.78
C PHE A 155 -1.19 -29.93 5.99
N LYS A 156 -1.50 -29.45 7.20
CA LYS A 156 -0.72 -29.81 8.40
C LYS A 156 -1.08 -31.23 8.87
N SER A 157 -0.05 -31.97 9.27
CA SER A 157 0.07 -33.43 9.11
C SER A 157 -0.51 -34.33 10.19
N ASP A 158 -1.39 -33.86 11.08
CA ASP A 158 -1.94 -34.70 12.15
C ASP A 158 -3.47 -34.73 12.10
N ASP A 159 -4.02 -35.96 12.06
CA ASP A 159 -5.37 -36.32 11.55
C ASP A 159 -6.56 -35.75 12.35
N ASP A 160 -6.33 -35.10 13.50
CA ASP A 160 -7.40 -34.61 14.39
C ASP A 160 -7.97 -33.21 14.02
N GLY A 161 -7.39 -32.52 13.03
CA GLY A 161 -7.71 -31.12 12.73
C GLY A 161 -8.38 -30.84 11.38
N ARG A 162 -8.62 -31.86 10.55
CA ARG A 162 -9.12 -31.65 9.17
C ARG A 162 -10.57 -31.15 9.16
N PRO A 163 -10.94 -30.22 8.26
CA PRO A 163 -12.32 -29.76 8.16
C PRO A 163 -13.26 -30.88 7.73
N THR A 164 -14.45 -30.89 8.34
CA THR A 164 -15.58 -31.70 7.88
C THR A 164 -15.98 -31.29 6.46
N TRP A 165 -16.79 -32.13 5.80
CA TRP A 165 -17.29 -31.81 4.47
C TRP A 165 -18.08 -30.48 4.46
N GLU A 166 -18.92 -30.27 5.46
CA GLU A 166 -19.73 -29.06 5.61
C GLU A 166 -18.84 -27.81 5.74
N ALA A 167 -17.76 -27.91 6.53
CA ALA A 167 -16.79 -26.83 6.64
C ALA A 167 -16.09 -26.54 5.30
N ARG A 168 -15.72 -27.57 4.53
CA ARG A 168 -15.10 -27.41 3.20
C ARG A 168 -16.04 -26.72 2.21
N VAL A 169 -17.32 -27.11 2.20
CA VAL A 169 -18.35 -26.47 1.38
C VAL A 169 -18.52 -25.00 1.78
N GLY A 170 -18.55 -24.69 3.08
CA GLY A 170 -18.60 -23.32 3.58
C GLY A 170 -17.40 -22.48 3.14
N ILE A 171 -16.19 -23.05 3.21
CA ILE A 171 -14.95 -22.41 2.73
C ILE A 171 -15.05 -22.11 1.24
N ALA A 172 -15.42 -23.10 0.42
CA ALA A 172 -15.57 -22.92 -1.02
C ALA A 172 -16.60 -21.85 -1.38
N LEU A 173 -17.74 -21.84 -0.68
CA LEU A 173 -18.78 -20.83 -0.86
C LEU A 173 -18.28 -19.42 -0.52
N ASN A 174 -17.57 -19.26 0.60
CA ASN A 174 -16.95 -17.99 0.98
C ASN A 174 -15.99 -17.47 -0.10
N VAL A 175 -15.09 -18.33 -0.59
CA VAL A 175 -14.15 -17.96 -1.65
C VAL A 175 -14.93 -17.57 -2.91
N ALA A 176 -15.87 -18.40 -3.36
CA ALA A 176 -16.68 -18.12 -4.55
C ALA A 176 -17.46 -16.80 -4.45
N GLN A 177 -18.01 -16.47 -3.28
CA GLN A 177 -18.67 -15.18 -3.04
C GLN A 177 -17.70 -14.00 -3.14
N GLY A 178 -16.48 -14.12 -2.61
CA GLY A 178 -15.44 -13.11 -2.76
C GLY A 178 -15.05 -12.88 -4.23
N ILE A 179 -14.91 -13.96 -5.00
CA ILE A 179 -14.56 -13.88 -6.43
C ILE A 179 -15.71 -13.32 -7.27
N LEU A 180 -16.95 -13.74 -7.00
CA LEU A 180 -18.13 -13.19 -7.66
C LEU A 180 -18.21 -11.68 -7.48
N TYR A 181 -17.98 -11.20 -6.26
CA TYR A 181 -17.94 -9.76 -5.97
C TYR A 181 -16.87 -9.04 -6.81
N LEU A 182 -15.65 -9.58 -6.88
CA LEU A 182 -14.56 -9.00 -7.68
C LEU A 182 -14.91 -8.96 -9.18
N HIS A 183 -15.60 -10.00 -9.68
CA HIS A 183 -15.84 -10.18 -11.10
C HIS A 183 -17.06 -9.41 -11.63
N GLU A 184 -18.12 -9.33 -10.83
CA GLU A 184 -19.45 -8.91 -11.30
C GLU A 184 -20.01 -7.70 -10.51
N GLU A 185 -19.57 -7.47 -9.27
CA GLU A 185 -20.16 -6.45 -8.38
C GLU A 185 -19.28 -5.20 -8.22
N CYS A 186 -18.00 -5.28 -8.60
CA CYS A 186 -17.10 -4.12 -8.63
C CYS A 186 -17.36 -3.23 -9.85
N GLU A 187 -17.16 -1.91 -9.70
CA GLU A 187 -17.33 -0.91 -10.79
C GLU A 187 -16.48 -1.26 -12.02
N THR A 188 -15.28 -1.78 -11.79
CA THR A 188 -14.44 -2.38 -12.83
C THR A 188 -14.19 -3.82 -12.42
N GLN A 189 -14.32 -4.75 -13.36
CA GLN A 189 -14.02 -6.16 -13.13
C GLN A 189 -12.57 -6.34 -12.67
N ILE A 190 -12.38 -7.03 -11.54
CA ILE A 190 -11.08 -7.30 -10.92
C ILE A 190 -10.74 -8.78 -11.06
N ILE A 191 -9.60 -9.10 -11.67
CA ILE A 191 -9.08 -10.48 -11.76
C ILE A 191 -8.01 -10.66 -10.68
N HIS A 192 -8.22 -11.58 -9.74
CA HIS A 192 -7.31 -11.77 -8.59
C HIS A 192 -5.94 -12.39 -8.98
N CYS A 193 -5.90 -13.23 -10.01
CA CYS A 193 -4.68 -13.86 -10.57
C CYS A 193 -3.84 -14.79 -9.66
N ASP A 194 -4.09 -14.87 -8.35
CA ASP A 194 -3.30 -15.69 -7.40
C ASP A 194 -4.18 -16.41 -6.36
N ILE A 195 -5.29 -17.00 -6.81
CA ILE A 195 -6.15 -17.79 -5.93
C ILE A 195 -5.50 -19.14 -5.62
N LYS A 196 -5.09 -19.30 -4.37
CA LYS A 196 -4.49 -20.51 -3.81
C LYS A 196 -4.71 -20.61 -2.29
N PRO A 197 -4.60 -21.80 -1.68
CA PRO A 197 -4.85 -21.98 -0.24
C PRO A 197 -4.01 -21.09 0.68
N GLU A 198 -2.84 -20.65 0.27
CA GLU A 198 -1.97 -19.73 1.02
C GLU A 198 -2.55 -18.32 1.13
N ASN A 199 -3.34 -17.89 0.13
CA ASN A 199 -3.97 -16.56 0.05
C ASN A 199 -5.43 -16.56 0.51
N ILE A 200 -5.96 -17.71 0.96
CA ILE A 200 -7.25 -17.76 1.64
C ILE A 200 -7.01 -17.72 3.14
N LEU A 201 -7.42 -16.66 3.81
CA LEU A 201 -7.19 -16.45 5.23
C LEU A 201 -8.46 -16.68 6.06
N MET A 202 -8.29 -17.14 7.30
CA MET A 202 -9.39 -17.50 8.19
C MET A 202 -9.52 -16.55 9.38
N SER A 203 -10.74 -16.05 9.59
CA SER A 203 -11.08 -15.27 10.78
C SER A 203 -11.26 -16.18 12.00
N GLU A 204 -11.38 -15.57 13.18
CA GLU A 204 -11.68 -16.28 14.43
C GLU A 204 -13.00 -17.05 14.36
N GLN A 205 -14.03 -16.48 13.71
CA GLN A 205 -15.31 -17.14 13.47
C GLN A 205 -15.30 -18.14 12.31
N LYS A 206 -14.12 -18.61 11.87
CA LYS A 206 -13.93 -19.55 10.74
C LYS A 206 -14.54 -19.07 9.42
N THR A 207 -14.71 -17.75 9.24
CA THR A 207 -15.06 -17.17 7.94
C THR A 207 -13.80 -17.06 7.10
N CYS A 208 -13.86 -17.51 5.84
CA CYS A 208 -12.74 -17.42 4.92
C CYS A 208 -12.83 -16.15 4.08
N LYS A 209 -11.66 -15.55 3.83
CA LYS A 209 -11.51 -14.38 2.99
C LYS A 209 -10.34 -14.57 2.03
N ALA A 210 -10.51 -14.19 0.76
CA ALA A 210 -9.40 -14.08 -0.17
C ALA A 210 -8.62 -12.79 0.10
N CYS A 211 -7.29 -12.90 0.06
CA CYS A 211 -6.31 -11.83 0.27
C CYS A 211 -5.75 -11.36 -1.08
#